data_AF-A0A7S1ZNJ5-F1
#
_entry.id   AF-A0A7S1ZNJ5-F1
#
_cell.length_a   1.000
_cell.length_b   1.000
_cell.length_c   1.000
_cell.angle_alpha   90.00
_cell.angle_beta   90.00
_cell.angle_gamma   90.00
#
_symmetry.space_group_name_H-M   'P 1'
#
loop_
_entity.id
_entity.type
_entity.pdbx_description
1 polymer ?
#
loop_
_entity_poly.entity_id
_entity_poly.type
_entity_poly.pdbx_seq_one_letter_code
_entity_poly.pdbx_strand_id
1 'polypeptide(L)'
;MSSLLGSMAAADLLVMVIYFASLTAGMKSKRLWAWFPGRDKGPSQATSAETSDNSNRDFVAISSDGVMSGQRQISSQRGSSLITGGLVGALMAWAIVEVSIVLERALSFFVPGTGCAFIAVLGTVAKRILERVQTIYQAKWKQNNPKGQWFYQLAEGIRQTTSPMSDVCFYLLFASIGTSANLSECVRHGPSSLAFAMLALLVHVLFTLYGALCVSKIFPFSRLVKWFPLGLDEVMVASNAAIGGPATAAAFAGKIGPTGSGKKYGKFRHGLIVAATIWGVVGYAVATGVGVTLTKLLLRSFATV
;
A
#
# COMPACT_ATOMS: atom_id res chain seq x y z
N MET A 1 -28.57 4.69 19.17
CA MET A 1 -27.27 5.30 18.80
C MET A 1 -26.27 4.27 18.29
N SER A 2 -26.21 3.05 18.85
CA SER A 2 -25.36 1.94 18.38
C SER A 2 -25.59 1.55 16.91
N SER A 3 -26.85 1.54 16.43
CA SER A 3 -27.18 1.18 15.04
C SER A 3 -26.77 2.23 14.00
N LEU A 4 -26.71 3.52 14.36
CA LEU A 4 -26.33 4.58 13.42
C LEU A 4 -24.81 4.57 13.16
N LEU A 5 -24.00 4.50 14.22
CA LEU A 5 -22.55 4.39 14.09
C LEU A 5 -22.14 3.10 13.37
N GLY A 6 -22.81 1.98 13.67
CA GLY A 6 -22.62 0.71 12.97
C GLY A 6 -22.97 0.81 11.48
N SER A 7 -24.10 1.43 11.15
CA SER A 7 -24.53 1.63 9.75
C SER A 7 -23.60 2.58 8.97
N MET A 8 -23.07 3.64 9.61
CA MET A 8 -22.11 4.56 8.99
C MET A 8 -20.77 3.88 8.74
N ALA A 9 -20.28 3.10 9.71
CA ALA A 9 -19.07 2.31 9.54
C ALA A 9 -19.26 1.30 8.40
N ALA A 10 -20.35 0.52 8.38
CA ALA A 10 -20.63 -0.44 7.32
C ALA A 10 -20.73 0.21 5.92
N ALA A 11 -21.34 1.41 5.84
CA ALA A 11 -21.39 2.17 4.59
C ALA A 11 -20.00 2.61 4.12
N ASP A 12 -19.14 3.11 5.02
CA ASP A 12 -17.75 3.48 4.70
C ASP A 12 -16.95 2.28 4.16
N LEU A 13 -17.14 1.10 4.75
CA LEU A 13 -16.47 -0.12 4.28
C LEU A 13 -16.92 -0.55 2.88
N LEU A 14 -18.22 -0.45 2.59
CA LEU A 14 -18.76 -0.75 1.27
C LEU A 14 -18.20 0.23 0.22
N VAL A 15 -18.14 1.52 0.57
CA VAL A 15 -17.54 2.57 -0.28
C VAL A 15 -16.07 2.29 -0.54
N MET A 16 -15.30 1.85 0.47
CA MET A 16 -13.90 1.46 0.30
C MET A 16 -13.74 0.30 -0.68
N VAL A 17 -14.61 -0.72 -0.64
CA VAL A 17 -14.57 -1.83 -1.60
C VAL A 17 -14.82 -1.33 -3.02
N ILE A 18 -15.84 -0.50 -3.22
CA ILE A 18 -16.14 0.10 -4.53
C ILE A 18 -14.97 0.96 -5.01
N TYR A 19 -14.36 1.71 -4.10
CA TYR A 19 -13.19 2.55 -4.38
C TYR A 19 -12.00 1.71 -4.88
N PHE A 20 -11.61 0.67 -4.17
CA PHE A 20 -10.50 -0.20 -4.58
C PHE A 20 -10.77 -0.92 -5.90
N ALA A 21 -12.02 -1.36 -6.12
CA ALA A 21 -12.44 -1.92 -7.40
C ALA A 21 -12.30 -0.90 -8.54
N SER A 22 -12.71 0.35 -8.28
CA SER A 22 -12.62 1.45 -9.24
C SER A 22 -11.18 1.84 -9.57
N LEU A 23 -10.29 1.93 -8.56
CA LEU A 23 -8.86 2.15 -8.77
C LEU A 23 -8.24 1.04 -9.63
N THR A 24 -8.57 -0.21 -9.32
CA THR A 24 -8.06 -1.38 -10.05
C THR A 24 -8.56 -1.40 -11.49
N ALA A 25 -9.83 -1.09 -11.72
CA ALA A 25 -10.40 -0.94 -13.06
C ALA A 25 -9.76 0.24 -13.82
N GLY A 26 -9.52 1.36 -13.13
CA GLY A 26 -8.86 2.53 -13.68
C GLY A 26 -7.44 2.24 -14.17
N MET A 27 -6.67 1.47 -13.40
CA MET A 27 -5.32 1.02 -13.76
C MET A 27 -5.28 0.13 -15.01
N LYS A 28 -6.37 -0.58 -15.32
CA LYS A 28 -6.50 -1.40 -16.55
C LYS A 28 -6.96 -0.58 -17.77
N SER A 29 -7.43 0.65 -17.59
CA SER A 29 -7.99 1.46 -18.67
C SER A 29 -6.91 2.09 -19.54
N LYS A 30 -6.84 1.67 -20.82
CA LYS A 30 -5.94 2.27 -21.83
C LYS A 30 -6.17 3.78 -22.02
N ARG A 31 -7.41 4.24 -21.86
CA ARG A 31 -7.78 5.66 -22.03
C ARG A 31 -7.17 6.53 -20.91
N LEU A 32 -7.22 6.06 -19.67
CA LEU A 32 -6.63 6.78 -18.55
C LEU A 32 -5.10 6.86 -18.68
N TRP A 33 -4.47 5.76 -19.10
CA TRP A 33 -3.03 5.77 -19.41
C TRP A 33 -2.64 6.76 -20.51
N ALA A 34 -3.51 6.97 -21.51
CA ALA A 34 -3.26 7.98 -22.55
C ALA A 34 -3.30 9.42 -22.00
N TRP A 35 -4.06 9.68 -20.94
CA TRP A 35 -4.13 10.99 -20.29
C TRP A 35 -2.94 11.27 -19.36
N PHE A 36 -2.29 10.21 -18.87
CA PHE A 36 -1.13 10.28 -17.98
C PHE A 36 0.07 9.55 -18.60
N PRO A 37 0.75 10.16 -19.59
CA PRO A 37 1.85 9.53 -20.31
C PRO A 37 3.09 9.24 -19.45
N GLY A 38 3.14 9.77 -18.22
CA GLY A 38 4.18 9.48 -17.23
C GLY A 38 5.60 9.92 -17.62
N ARG A 39 6.56 9.52 -16.79
CA ARG A 39 7.99 9.88 -16.86
C ARG A 39 8.82 9.05 -17.83
N ASP A 40 8.33 7.87 -18.14
CA ASP A 40 8.99 6.92 -19.04
C ASP A 40 8.08 6.63 -20.24
N LYS A 41 8.22 7.41 -21.31
CA LYS A 41 7.83 6.91 -22.63
C LYS A 41 8.88 5.90 -23.09
N GLY A 42 8.55 4.61 -23.00
CA GLY A 42 9.10 3.56 -23.86
C GLY A 42 9.19 2.15 -23.25
N PRO A 43 8.97 1.06 -24.01
CA PRO A 43 7.99 0.82 -25.07
C PRO A 43 6.99 -0.28 -24.61
N SER A 44 5.71 0.03 -24.48
CA SER A 44 4.65 -1.01 -24.40
C SER A 44 3.36 -0.57 -25.08
N GLN A 45 3.52 0.17 -26.18
CA GLN A 45 2.67 0.05 -27.36
C GLN A 45 3.42 -0.83 -28.38
N ALA A 46 3.39 -2.13 -28.16
CA ALA A 46 3.67 -3.24 -29.08
C ALA A 46 3.48 -4.47 -28.19
N THR A 47 2.43 -5.27 -28.26
CA THR A 47 1.64 -5.69 -29.40
C THR A 47 0.30 -6.16 -28.82
N SER A 48 -0.83 -5.76 -29.43
CA SER A 48 -2.07 -6.51 -29.25
C SER A 48 -2.03 -7.63 -30.29
N ALA A 49 -1.90 -8.89 -29.88
CA ALA A 49 -2.36 -10.07 -30.63
C ALA A 49 -2.20 -11.34 -29.76
N GLU A 50 -3.32 -12.01 -29.53
CA GLU A 50 -3.48 -13.42 -29.13
C GLU A 50 -3.03 -13.76 -27.69
N THR A 51 -3.91 -14.10 -26.74
CA THR A 51 -5.00 -15.07 -26.84
C THR A 51 -6.15 -14.66 -25.90
N SER A 52 -7.38 -14.78 -26.42
CA SER A 52 -8.59 -14.91 -25.59
C SER A 52 -8.40 -16.07 -24.62
N ASP A 53 -8.22 -15.79 -23.33
CA ASP A 53 -8.51 -16.80 -22.32
C ASP A 53 -9.04 -16.17 -21.03
N ASN A 54 -10.36 -16.30 -20.86
CA ASN A 54 -11.11 -16.42 -19.61
C ASN A 54 -10.49 -15.86 -18.30
N SER A 55 -10.29 -14.55 -18.21
CA SER A 55 -9.95 -13.89 -16.93
C SER A 55 -11.20 -13.60 -16.08
N ASN A 56 -12.03 -14.63 -15.83
CA ASN A 56 -13.11 -14.60 -14.84
C ASN A 56 -12.82 -15.52 -13.64
N ARG A 57 -11.54 -15.84 -13.40
CA ARG A 57 -11.08 -16.70 -12.29
C ARG A 57 -9.77 -16.20 -11.65
N ASP A 58 -9.73 -14.96 -11.18
CA ASP A 58 -8.62 -14.48 -10.32
C ASP A 58 -9.12 -13.80 -9.03
N PHE A 59 -10.27 -14.26 -8.52
CA PHE A 59 -10.66 -14.04 -7.12
C PHE A 59 -10.81 -15.34 -6.31
N VAL A 60 -10.77 -16.51 -6.96
CA VAL A 60 -10.73 -17.83 -6.31
C VAL A 60 -9.96 -18.79 -7.22
N ALA A 61 -8.66 -18.95 -7.01
CA ALA A 61 -7.90 -20.08 -7.52
C ALA A 61 -6.76 -20.39 -6.56
N ILE A 62 -6.98 -21.43 -5.76
CA ILE A 62 -5.94 -22.14 -5.02
C ILE A 62 -4.98 -22.72 -6.07
N SER A 63 -3.78 -22.16 -6.19
CA SER A 63 -2.68 -22.81 -6.91
C SER A 63 -2.13 -23.96 -6.07
N SER A 64 -2.88 -25.07 -6.01
CA SER A 64 -2.28 -26.40 -5.94
C SER A 64 -1.94 -26.84 -7.36
N ASP A 65 -0.86 -27.60 -7.48
CA ASP A 65 -0.39 -28.34 -8.65
C ASP A 65 0.57 -27.62 -9.61
N GLY A 66 1.85 -27.83 -9.30
CA GLY A 66 2.97 -27.59 -10.21
C GLY A 66 4.31 -28.12 -9.71
N VAL A 67 4.37 -29.17 -8.89
CA VAL A 67 5.64 -29.87 -8.55
C VAL A 67 5.38 -31.35 -8.28
N MET A 68 5.46 -32.21 -9.31
CA MET A 68 5.86 -33.60 -9.13
C MET A 68 6.59 -34.13 -10.36
N SER A 69 7.92 -34.00 -10.36
CA SER A 69 8.84 -35.11 -10.66
C SER A 69 10.29 -34.64 -10.52
N GLY A 70 11.01 -35.17 -9.51
CA GLY A 70 12.47 -35.29 -9.58
C GLY A 70 13.36 -34.32 -8.78
N GLN A 71 13.11 -34.02 -7.50
CA GLN A 71 14.13 -33.37 -6.66
C GLN A 71 13.92 -33.55 -5.15
N ARG A 72 14.12 -34.78 -4.65
CA ARG A 72 13.81 -35.15 -3.25
C ARG A 72 14.93 -34.87 -2.21
N GLN A 73 16.03 -34.20 -2.56
CA GLN A 73 17.12 -33.95 -1.60
C GLN A 73 17.60 -32.49 -1.44
N ILE A 74 17.11 -31.52 -2.25
CA ILE A 74 17.50 -30.09 -2.13
C ILE A 74 16.38 -29.22 -1.51
N SER A 75 15.15 -29.76 -1.36
CA SER A 75 13.98 -29.00 -0.90
C SER A 75 13.93 -28.75 0.62
N SER A 76 14.51 -29.62 1.44
CA SER A 76 14.45 -29.53 2.91
C SER A 76 15.16 -28.26 3.46
N GLN A 77 16.33 -27.93 2.92
CA GLN A 77 17.13 -26.78 3.37
C GLN A 77 16.56 -25.43 2.91
N ARG A 78 15.80 -25.43 1.81
CA ARG A 78 15.10 -24.24 1.30
C ARG A 78 13.81 -23.96 2.07
N GLY A 79 13.10 -25.01 2.51
CA GLY A 79 11.92 -24.88 3.36
C GLY A 79 12.24 -24.32 4.75
N SER A 80 13.32 -24.80 5.38
CA SER A 80 13.71 -24.33 6.73
C SER A 80 14.16 -22.88 6.76
N SER A 81 14.87 -22.42 5.72
CA SER A 81 15.31 -21.02 5.60
C SER A 81 14.15 -20.06 5.36
N LEU A 82 13.10 -20.48 4.64
CA LEU A 82 11.87 -19.68 4.47
C LEU A 82 11.09 -19.52 5.78
N ILE A 83 10.88 -20.62 6.52
CA ILE A 83 10.18 -20.58 7.82
C ILE A 83 10.94 -19.69 8.81
N THR A 84 12.26 -19.87 8.89
CA THR A 84 13.13 -19.07 9.78
C THR A 84 13.11 -17.59 9.37
N GLY A 85 13.19 -17.30 8.07
CA GLY A 85 13.11 -15.94 7.55
C GLY A 85 11.76 -15.27 7.81
N GLY A 86 10.66 -16.01 7.67
CA GLY A 86 9.31 -15.54 8.01
C GLY A 86 9.16 -15.22 9.49
N LEU A 87 9.62 -16.11 10.38
CA LEU A 87 9.56 -15.89 11.83
C LEU A 87 10.38 -14.67 12.26
N VAL A 88 11.62 -14.54 11.76
CA VAL A 88 12.47 -13.39 12.06
C VAL A 88 11.89 -12.10 11.49
N GLY A 89 11.33 -12.15 10.27
CA GLY A 89 10.64 -11.01 9.67
C GLY A 89 9.45 -10.55 10.51
N ALA A 90 8.65 -11.48 11.02
CA ALA A 90 7.51 -11.20 11.91
C ALA A 90 7.95 -10.59 13.25
N LEU A 91 8.99 -11.16 13.88
CA LEU A 91 9.55 -10.63 15.13
C LEU A 91 10.13 -9.23 14.94
N MET A 92 10.77 -8.98 13.80
CA MET A 92 11.29 -7.64 13.47
C MET A 92 10.15 -6.64 13.27
N ALA A 93 9.08 -7.02 12.57
CA ALA A 93 7.89 -6.18 12.42
C ALA A 93 7.23 -5.88 13.78
N TRP A 94 7.09 -6.90 14.64
CA TRP A 94 6.58 -6.74 16.00
C TRP A 94 7.43 -5.77 16.81
N ALA A 95 8.75 -5.93 16.80
CA ALA A 95 9.66 -5.03 17.52
C ALA A 95 9.54 -3.58 17.02
N ILE A 96 9.40 -3.36 15.71
CA ILE A 96 9.17 -2.03 15.15
C ILE A 96 7.86 -1.43 15.68
N VAL A 97 6.78 -2.21 15.74
CA VAL A 97 5.49 -1.75 16.25
C VAL A 97 5.58 -1.41 17.74
N GLU A 98 6.17 -2.26 18.57
CA GLU A 98 6.33 -1.99 20.00
C GLU A 98 7.16 -0.72 20.26
N VAL A 99 8.29 -0.58 19.56
CA VAL A 99 9.11 0.64 19.66
C VAL A 99 8.32 1.86 19.21
N SER A 100 7.51 1.76 18.15
CA SER A 100 6.66 2.86 17.69
C SER A 100 5.60 3.27 18.70
N ILE A 101 5.00 2.31 19.44
CA ILE A 101 4.01 2.57 20.49
C ILE A 101 4.67 3.28 21.67
N VAL A 102 5.86 2.84 22.08
CA VAL A 102 6.60 3.49 23.17
C VAL A 102 6.97 4.93 22.79
N LEU A 103 7.45 5.15 21.56
CA LEU A 103 7.76 6.49 21.04
C LEU A 103 6.52 7.37 20.92
N GLU A 104 5.41 6.83 20.43
CA GLU A 104 4.14 7.56 20.36
C GLU A 104 3.65 7.97 21.74
N ARG A 105 3.70 7.09 22.75
CA ARG A 105 3.31 7.47 24.12
C ARG A 105 4.18 8.62 24.64
N ALA A 106 5.48 8.59 24.39
CA ALA A 106 6.40 9.64 24.80
C ALA A 106 6.15 10.99 24.10
N LEU A 107 5.72 10.97 22.82
CA LEU A 107 5.57 12.17 21.98
C LEU A 107 4.12 12.61 21.76
N SER A 108 3.15 11.85 22.27
CA SER A 108 1.71 12.11 22.15
C SER A 108 1.29 13.47 22.70
N PHE A 109 2.06 14.05 23.61
CA PHE A 109 1.84 15.41 24.12
C PHE A 109 1.99 16.48 23.03
N PHE A 110 2.91 16.29 22.08
CA PHE A 110 3.20 17.28 21.04
C PHE A 110 2.39 17.05 19.76
N VAL A 111 2.35 15.82 19.27
CA VAL A 111 1.66 15.49 18.01
C VAL A 111 0.99 14.11 18.16
N PRO A 112 -0.35 14.04 18.25
CA PRO A 112 -1.04 12.76 18.25
C PRO A 112 -0.95 12.08 16.87
N GLY A 113 -0.85 10.75 16.85
CA GLY A 113 -0.82 9.97 15.60
C GLY A 113 0.56 9.82 14.96
N THR A 114 1.64 10.09 15.69
CA THR A 114 3.02 9.89 15.18
C THR A 114 3.42 8.42 15.05
N GLY A 115 2.66 7.46 15.61
CA GLY A 115 2.97 6.03 15.57
C GLY A 115 3.22 5.52 14.15
N CYS A 116 2.35 5.87 13.20
CA CYS A 116 2.51 5.48 11.79
C CYS A 116 3.78 6.08 11.15
N ALA A 117 4.20 7.28 11.57
CA ALA A 117 5.44 7.90 11.10
C ALA A 117 6.66 7.14 11.59
N PHE A 118 6.66 6.74 12.87
CA PHE A 118 7.74 5.93 13.42
C PHE A 118 7.82 4.56 12.75
N ILE A 119 6.69 3.89 12.51
CA ILE A 119 6.67 2.62 11.78
C ILE A 119 7.29 2.79 10.38
N ALA A 120 6.90 3.84 9.64
CA ALA A 120 7.44 4.09 8.30
C ALA A 120 8.95 4.36 8.32
N VAL A 121 9.45 5.17 9.27
CA VAL A 121 10.87 5.49 9.42
C VAL A 121 11.66 4.25 9.86
N LEU A 122 11.23 3.56 10.92
CA LEU A 122 11.89 2.37 11.45
C LEU A 122 11.90 1.23 10.42
N GLY A 123 10.80 1.01 9.69
CA GLY A 123 10.74 0.03 8.61
C GLY A 123 11.72 0.35 7.48
N THR A 124 11.85 1.62 7.09
CA THR A 124 12.82 2.06 6.08
C THR A 124 14.26 1.88 6.55
N VAL A 125 14.54 2.18 7.83
CA VAL A 125 15.85 1.97 8.45
C VAL A 125 16.19 0.49 8.51
N ALA A 126 15.28 -0.36 9.00
CA ALA A 126 15.45 -1.80 9.06
C ALA A 126 15.75 -2.40 7.68
N LYS A 127 15.00 -1.97 6.66
CA LYS A 127 15.27 -2.36 5.27
C LYS A 127 16.67 -1.97 4.80
N ARG A 128 17.07 -0.70 5.01
CA ARG A 128 18.41 -0.22 4.60
C ARG A 128 19.53 -0.98 5.32
N ILE A 129 19.33 -1.31 6.59
CA ILE A 129 20.26 -2.13 7.35
C ILE A 129 20.36 -3.52 6.73
N LEU A 130 19.23 -4.18 6.44
CA LEU A 130 19.21 -5.50 5.81
C LEU A 130 19.94 -5.51 4.46
N GLU A 131 19.70 -4.50 3.61
CA GLU A 131 20.37 -4.35 2.30
C GLU A 131 21.88 -4.10 2.43
N ARG A 132 22.29 -3.25 3.39
CA ARG A 132 23.72 -3.00 3.66
C ARG A 132 24.41 -4.24 4.22
N VAL A 133 23.77 -4.95 5.14
CA VAL A 133 24.26 -6.22 5.68
C VAL A 133 24.44 -7.20 4.52
N GLN A 134 23.42 -7.40 3.68
CA GLN A 134 23.50 -8.32 2.54
C GLN A 134 24.64 -7.98 1.58
N THR A 135 24.82 -6.71 1.22
CA THR A 135 25.88 -6.27 0.29
C THR A 135 27.29 -6.44 0.90
N ILE A 136 27.47 -6.10 2.19
CA ILE A 136 28.76 -6.29 2.88
C ILE A 136 29.10 -7.78 2.98
N TYR A 137 28.14 -8.63 3.33
CA TYR A 137 28.35 -10.08 3.41
C TYR A 137 28.61 -10.70 2.03
N GLN A 138 27.92 -10.26 0.97
CA GLN A 138 28.20 -10.71 -0.40
C GLN A 138 29.60 -10.34 -0.88
N ALA A 139 30.07 -9.13 -0.55
CA ALA A 139 31.37 -8.63 -1.01
C ALA A 139 32.56 -9.21 -0.23
N LYS A 140 32.43 -9.42 1.09
CA LYS A 140 33.55 -9.85 1.95
C LYS A 140 33.61 -11.35 2.25
N TRP A 141 32.49 -12.09 2.18
CA TRP A 141 32.39 -13.43 2.80
C TRP A 141 32.02 -14.54 1.82
N LYS A 142 32.28 -14.35 0.52
CA LYS A 142 32.09 -15.38 -0.52
C LYS A 142 33.08 -16.56 -0.41
N GLN A 143 34.02 -16.53 0.53
CA GLN A 143 35.05 -17.55 0.71
C GLN A 143 34.99 -18.12 2.15
N ASN A 144 34.48 -19.36 2.27
CA ASN A 144 34.69 -20.32 3.36
C ASN A 144 34.14 -20.15 4.79
N ASN A 145 33.23 -19.22 5.09
CA ASN A 145 32.69 -19.12 6.45
C ASN A 145 31.21 -19.54 6.59
N PRO A 146 30.88 -20.57 7.41
CA PRO A 146 29.51 -21.11 7.53
C PRO A 146 28.52 -20.11 8.17
N LYS A 147 29.00 -19.22 9.05
CA LYS A 147 28.14 -18.19 9.68
C LYS A 147 27.61 -17.17 8.67
N GLY A 148 28.42 -16.79 7.68
CA GLY A 148 28.03 -15.83 6.64
C GLY A 148 26.94 -16.39 5.72
N GLN A 149 26.98 -17.70 5.45
CA GLN A 149 25.95 -18.37 4.66
C GLN A 149 24.59 -18.38 5.36
N TRP A 150 24.56 -18.58 6.68
CA TRP A 150 23.31 -18.54 7.45
C TRP A 150 22.65 -17.16 7.41
N PHE A 151 23.40 -16.07 7.64
CA PHE A 151 22.87 -14.71 7.55
C PHE A 151 22.35 -14.36 6.16
N TYR A 152 23.04 -14.82 5.12
CA TYR A 152 22.60 -14.64 3.74
C TYR A 152 21.28 -15.37 3.47
N GLN A 153 21.17 -16.63 3.90
CA GLN A 153 19.94 -17.42 3.79
C GLN A 153 18.79 -16.78 4.58
N LEU A 154 19.07 -16.21 5.75
CA LEU A 154 18.09 -15.50 6.56
C LEU A 154 17.58 -14.23 5.87
N ALA A 155 18.49 -13.39 5.39
CA ALA A 155 18.14 -12.14 4.70
C ALA A 155 17.34 -12.41 3.41
N GLU A 156 17.74 -13.43 2.64
CA GLU A 156 17.00 -13.85 1.45
C GLU A 156 15.64 -14.46 1.82
N GLY A 157 15.58 -15.25 2.89
CA GLY A 157 14.33 -15.79 3.44
C GLY A 157 13.35 -14.69 3.82
N ILE A 158 13.79 -13.68 4.59
CA ILE A 158 12.99 -12.49 4.94
C ILE A 158 12.48 -11.80 3.67
N ARG A 159 13.34 -11.59 2.67
CA ARG A 159 12.95 -10.90 1.44
C ARG A 159 11.87 -11.66 0.66
N GLN A 160 11.97 -12.99 0.62
CA GLN A 160 11.01 -13.85 -0.07
C GLN A 160 9.68 -13.97 0.69
N THR A 161 9.70 -13.93 2.03
CA THR A 161 8.49 -14.05 2.85
C THR A 161 7.77 -12.72 3.10
N THR A 162 8.47 -11.58 3.06
CA THR A 162 7.86 -10.27 3.39
C THR A 162 6.70 -9.90 2.46
N SER A 163 6.82 -10.14 1.14
CA SER A 163 5.73 -9.83 0.19
C SER A 163 4.46 -10.66 0.45
N PRO A 164 4.52 -12.02 0.48
CA PRO A 164 3.33 -12.81 0.75
C PRO A 164 2.78 -12.57 2.17
N MET A 165 3.62 -12.32 3.17
CA MET A 165 3.13 -11.94 4.50
C MET A 165 2.39 -10.61 4.49
N SER A 166 2.89 -9.61 3.77
CA SER A 166 2.19 -8.34 3.58
C SER A 166 0.83 -8.54 2.89
N ASP A 167 0.73 -9.45 1.93
CA ASP A 167 -0.54 -9.78 1.28
C ASP A 167 -1.51 -10.44 2.25
N VAL A 168 -1.06 -11.40 3.06
CA VAL A 168 -1.88 -12.02 4.11
C VAL A 168 -2.37 -10.98 5.11
N CYS A 169 -1.49 -10.09 5.59
CA CYS A 169 -1.88 -9.00 6.49
C CYS A 169 -2.89 -8.05 5.83
N PHE A 170 -2.69 -7.72 4.55
CA PHE A 170 -3.62 -6.89 3.80
C PHE A 170 -4.99 -7.57 3.65
N TYR A 171 -5.04 -8.85 3.29
CA TYR A 171 -6.31 -9.59 3.19
C TYR A 171 -6.99 -9.77 4.54
N LEU A 172 -6.23 -10.04 5.61
CA LEU A 172 -6.78 -10.11 6.96
C LEU A 172 -7.33 -8.76 7.42
N LEU A 173 -6.69 -7.65 7.05
CA LEU A 173 -7.22 -6.30 7.30
C LEU A 173 -8.57 -6.11 6.61
N PHE A 174 -8.69 -6.40 5.31
CA PHE A 174 -9.96 -6.29 4.58
C PHE A 174 -11.02 -7.30 5.05
N ALA A 175 -10.61 -8.51 5.44
CA ALA A 175 -11.51 -9.51 6.00
C ALA A 175 -12.05 -9.06 7.36
N SER A 176 -11.18 -8.58 8.25
CA SER A 176 -11.57 -8.05 9.57
C SER A 176 -12.53 -6.88 9.41
N ILE A 177 -12.19 -5.93 8.53
CA ILE A 177 -13.06 -4.84 8.11
C ILE A 177 -14.43 -5.40 7.67
N GLY A 178 -14.47 -6.30 6.70
CA GLY A 178 -15.72 -6.87 6.16
C GLY A 178 -16.56 -7.60 7.21
N THR A 179 -15.93 -8.36 8.12
CA THR A 179 -16.65 -9.09 9.19
C THR A 179 -17.29 -8.16 10.22
N SER A 180 -16.78 -6.93 10.38
CA SER A 180 -17.36 -5.94 11.29
C SER A 180 -18.55 -5.19 10.69
N ALA A 181 -18.80 -5.32 9.38
CA ALA A 181 -19.87 -4.61 8.70
C ALA A 181 -21.24 -5.28 8.90
N ASN A 182 -22.18 -4.58 9.53
CA ASN A 182 -23.58 -5.01 9.58
C ASN A 182 -24.33 -4.54 8.32
N LEU A 183 -24.31 -5.38 7.28
CA LEU A 183 -24.98 -5.07 6.00
C LEU A 183 -26.49 -4.81 6.15
N SER A 184 -27.15 -5.47 7.10
CA SER A 184 -28.58 -5.29 7.36
C SER A 184 -28.87 -3.87 7.87
N GLU A 185 -28.06 -3.37 8.81
CA GLU A 185 -28.17 -1.99 9.29
C GLU A 185 -27.77 -0.96 8.23
N CYS A 186 -26.76 -1.26 7.41
CA CYS A 186 -26.35 -0.40 6.29
C CYS A 186 -27.47 -0.23 5.26
N VAL A 187 -28.22 -1.29 4.92
CA VAL A 187 -29.33 -1.19 3.95
C VAL A 187 -30.52 -0.46 4.57
N ARG A 188 -30.79 -0.65 5.87
CA ARG A 188 -31.97 -0.08 6.53
C ARG A 188 -31.82 1.39 6.89
N HIS A 189 -30.62 1.82 7.30
CA HIS A 189 -30.37 3.18 7.81
C HIS A 189 -29.20 3.89 7.12
N GLY A 190 -28.35 3.14 6.42
CA GLY A 190 -27.18 3.65 5.72
C GLY A 190 -27.34 4.18 4.29
N PRO A 191 -28.48 4.12 3.55
CA PRO A 191 -28.50 4.60 2.15
C PRO A 191 -28.12 6.07 1.98
N SER A 192 -28.54 6.95 2.89
CA SER A 192 -28.17 8.37 2.86
C SER A 192 -26.68 8.59 3.18
N SER A 193 -26.16 7.88 4.18
CA SER A 193 -24.73 7.89 4.52
C SER A 193 -23.87 7.33 3.37
N LEU A 194 -24.34 6.26 2.73
CA LEU A 194 -23.70 5.64 1.59
C LEU A 194 -23.68 6.58 0.40
N ALA A 195 -24.81 7.23 0.08
CA ALA A 195 -24.89 8.21 -1.00
C ALA A 195 -23.95 9.39 -0.76
N PHE A 196 -23.90 9.91 0.47
CA PHE A 196 -23.00 11.00 0.83
C PHE A 196 -21.52 10.59 0.76
N ALA A 197 -21.18 9.40 1.26
CA ALA A 197 -19.82 8.87 1.19
C ALA A 197 -19.40 8.57 -0.26
N MET A 198 -20.29 8.01 -1.09
CA MET A 198 -20.05 7.81 -2.53
C MET A 198 -19.87 9.13 -3.27
N LEU A 199 -20.63 10.17 -2.93
CA LEU A 199 -20.47 11.50 -3.50
C LEU A 199 -19.12 12.11 -3.11
N ALA A 200 -18.75 12.03 -1.83
CA ALA A 200 -17.45 12.50 -1.35
C ALA A 200 -16.29 11.77 -2.03
N LEU A 201 -16.41 10.44 -2.19
CA LEU A 201 -15.43 9.62 -2.92
C LEU A 201 -15.36 10.01 -4.40
N LEU A 202 -16.51 10.22 -5.05
CA LEU A 202 -16.57 10.66 -6.44
C LEU A 202 -15.87 12.01 -6.60
N VAL A 203 -16.20 12.99 -5.75
CA VAL A 203 -15.54 14.30 -5.75
C VAL A 203 -14.04 14.15 -5.53
N HIS A 204 -13.61 13.29 -4.60
CA HIS A 204 -12.19 13.01 -4.36
C HIS A 204 -11.48 12.46 -5.61
N VAL A 205 -12.05 11.42 -6.24
CA VAL A 205 -11.45 10.80 -7.43
C VAL A 205 -11.40 11.79 -8.59
N LEU A 206 -12.49 12.53 -8.83
CA LEU A 206 -12.54 13.54 -9.88
C LEU A 206 -11.54 14.66 -9.61
N PHE A 207 -11.49 15.20 -8.38
CA PHE A 207 -10.57 16.27 -8.03
C PHE A 207 -9.12 15.83 -8.12
N THR A 208 -8.81 14.59 -7.74
CA THR A 208 -7.46 14.04 -7.83
C THR A 208 -7.03 13.83 -9.29
N LEU A 209 -7.90 13.26 -10.12
CA LEU A 209 -7.62 13.05 -11.54
C LEU A 209 -7.55 14.37 -12.31
N TYR A 210 -8.58 15.20 -12.21
CA TYR A 210 -8.60 16.50 -12.89
C TYR A 210 -7.55 17.44 -12.33
N GLY A 211 -7.32 17.45 -11.02
CA GLY A 211 -6.24 18.22 -10.40
C GLY A 211 -4.88 17.81 -10.95
N ALA A 212 -4.59 16.51 -11.02
CA ALA A 212 -3.34 16.02 -11.61
C ALA A 212 -3.21 16.39 -13.10
N LEU A 213 -4.30 16.31 -13.87
CA LEU A 213 -4.31 16.73 -15.28
C LEU A 213 -4.13 18.25 -15.44
N CYS A 214 -4.81 19.05 -14.61
CA CYS A 214 -4.71 20.50 -14.59
C CYS A 214 -3.30 20.95 -14.22
N VAL A 215 -2.69 20.38 -13.18
CA VAL A 215 -1.29 20.64 -12.82
C VAL A 215 -0.37 20.30 -13.99
N SER A 216 -0.62 19.18 -14.67
CA SER A 216 0.17 18.74 -15.83
C SER A 216 -0.01 19.64 -17.07
N LYS A 217 -1.17 20.30 -17.24
CA LYS A 217 -1.51 21.13 -18.42
C LYS A 217 -1.36 22.63 -18.23
N ILE A 218 -1.62 23.17 -17.03
CA ILE A 218 -1.67 24.61 -16.72
C ILE A 218 -0.29 25.16 -16.38
N PHE A 219 0.65 24.32 -15.92
CA PHE A 219 2.03 24.72 -15.66
C PHE A 219 3.05 24.21 -16.69
N PRO A 220 2.86 24.38 -18.02
CA PRO A 220 3.87 24.00 -19.01
C PRO A 220 5.07 24.97 -19.01
N PHE A 221 4.91 26.16 -18.40
CA PHE A 221 5.88 27.26 -18.42
C PHE A 221 6.88 27.23 -17.25
N SER A 222 6.54 26.55 -16.16
CA SER A 222 7.47 26.41 -15.03
C SER A 222 8.37 25.22 -15.28
N ARG A 223 9.69 25.45 -15.44
CA ARG A 223 10.69 24.38 -15.64
C ARG A 223 10.50 23.24 -14.63
N LEU A 224 10.07 23.53 -13.39
CA LEU A 224 9.80 22.55 -12.33
C LEU A 224 8.79 21.44 -12.69
N VAL A 225 7.69 21.74 -13.38
CA VAL A 225 6.64 20.73 -13.67
C VAL A 225 7.03 19.85 -14.85
N LYS A 226 7.83 20.39 -15.79
CA LYS A 226 8.44 19.61 -16.88
C LYS A 226 9.41 18.52 -16.37
N TRP A 227 9.88 18.63 -15.12
CA TRP A 227 10.79 17.66 -14.51
C TRP A 227 10.03 16.49 -13.87
N PHE A 228 8.71 16.61 -13.63
CA PHE A 228 7.88 15.60 -12.95
C PHE A 228 6.57 15.34 -13.72
N PRO A 229 6.60 14.70 -14.91
CA PRO A 229 5.38 14.20 -15.54
C PRO A 229 4.75 13.10 -14.66
N LEU A 230 3.54 13.38 -14.18
CA LEU A 230 2.77 12.49 -13.31
C LEU A 230 2.32 11.24 -14.09
N GLY A 231 2.66 10.07 -13.55
CA GLY A 231 2.15 8.78 -14.02
C GLY A 231 0.76 8.47 -13.45
N LEU A 232 -0.03 7.67 -14.16
CA LEU A 232 -1.33 7.21 -13.66
C LEU A 232 -1.17 6.44 -12.34
N ASP A 233 -0.12 5.64 -12.24
CA ASP A 233 0.29 4.90 -11.05
C ASP A 233 0.58 5.82 -9.86
N GLU A 234 1.32 6.91 -10.07
CA GLU A 234 1.60 7.91 -9.02
C GLU A 234 0.31 8.56 -8.53
N VAL A 235 -0.60 8.93 -9.44
CA VAL A 235 -1.89 9.56 -9.11
C VAL A 235 -2.82 8.61 -8.37
N MET A 236 -2.92 7.36 -8.82
CA MET A 236 -3.78 6.35 -8.18
C MET A 236 -3.24 5.92 -6.82
N VAL A 237 -1.92 5.81 -6.66
CA VAL A 237 -1.30 5.54 -5.36
C VAL A 237 -1.46 6.71 -4.41
N ALA A 238 -1.33 7.95 -4.89
CA ALA A 238 -1.56 9.14 -4.09
C ALA A 238 -3.02 9.26 -3.63
N SER A 239 -3.98 8.99 -4.53
CA SER A 239 -5.40 8.91 -4.18
C SER A 239 -5.64 7.85 -3.12
N ASN A 240 -5.04 6.66 -3.28
CA ASN A 240 -5.18 5.59 -2.30
C ASN A 240 -4.54 5.93 -0.95
N ALA A 241 -3.42 6.66 -0.94
CA ALA A 241 -2.79 7.12 0.30
C ALA A 241 -3.68 8.11 1.07
N ALA A 242 -4.49 8.90 0.35
CA ALA A 242 -5.43 9.85 0.96
C ALA A 242 -6.70 9.18 1.52
N ILE A 243 -7.21 8.14 0.83
CA ILE A 243 -8.47 7.46 1.22
C ILE A 243 -8.19 6.21 2.06
N GLY A 244 -7.50 5.23 1.51
CA GLY A 244 -7.20 3.97 2.19
C GLY A 244 -6.03 4.03 3.17
N GLY A 245 -5.29 5.14 3.19
CA GLY A 245 -4.15 5.37 4.08
C GLY A 245 -2.81 4.82 3.55
N PRO A 246 -1.71 5.10 4.26
CA PRO A 246 -0.35 4.84 3.81
C PRO A 246 -0.04 3.34 3.60
N ALA A 247 -0.58 2.47 4.45
CA ALA A 247 -0.32 1.03 4.39
C ALA A 247 -1.00 0.37 3.16
N THR A 248 -2.27 0.72 2.90
CA THR A 248 -2.98 0.17 1.74
C THR A 248 -2.43 0.75 0.43
N ALA A 249 -2.01 2.02 0.41
CA ALA A 249 -1.34 2.63 -0.72
C ALA A 249 0.01 2.00 -1.03
N ALA A 250 0.81 1.70 0.00
CA ALA A 250 2.07 0.97 -0.15
C ALA A 250 1.86 -0.45 -0.70
N ALA A 251 0.87 -1.17 -0.18
CA ALA A 251 0.50 -2.49 -0.69
C ALA A 251 0.02 -2.43 -2.15
N PHE A 252 -0.80 -1.43 -2.49
CA PHE A 252 -1.29 -1.20 -3.84
C PHE A 252 -0.16 -0.81 -4.81
N ALA A 253 0.75 0.08 -4.42
CA ALA A 253 1.96 0.41 -5.19
C ALA A 253 2.86 -0.82 -5.39
N GLY A 254 2.88 -1.72 -4.41
CA GLY A 254 3.50 -3.04 -4.52
C GLY A 254 2.83 -3.97 -5.53
N LYS A 255 1.62 -3.71 -5.98
CA LYS A 255 0.91 -4.53 -6.97
C LYS A 255 0.84 -3.87 -8.36
N ILE A 256 1.11 -2.56 -8.43
CA ILE A 256 1.12 -1.82 -9.69
C ILE A 256 2.46 -2.01 -10.42
N GLY A 257 2.37 -2.35 -11.71
CA GLY A 257 3.48 -2.35 -12.67
C GLY A 257 3.38 -3.49 -13.70
N PRO A 258 3.90 -3.31 -14.92
CA PRO A 258 4.01 -4.41 -15.86
C PRO A 258 4.95 -5.48 -15.30
N THR A 259 4.64 -6.75 -15.56
CA THR A 259 5.47 -7.96 -15.33
C THR A 259 6.77 -7.96 -16.18
N GLY A 260 7.33 -6.78 -16.48
CA GLY A 260 8.60 -6.59 -17.16
C GLY A 260 9.72 -6.38 -16.15
N SER A 261 10.52 -7.42 -15.93
CA SER A 261 11.66 -7.50 -15.00
C SER A 261 12.85 -6.59 -15.36
N GLY A 262 12.64 -5.27 -15.39
CA GLY A 262 13.71 -4.29 -15.52
C GLY A 262 14.15 -3.76 -14.15
N LYS A 263 15.48 -3.72 -13.89
CA LYS A 263 16.05 -3.10 -12.67
C LYS A 263 15.56 -1.65 -12.44
N LYS A 264 15.22 -0.92 -13.51
CA LYS A 264 14.70 0.46 -13.45
C LYS A 264 13.28 0.53 -12.86
N TYR A 265 12.39 -0.36 -13.29
CA TYR A 265 11.02 -0.46 -12.75
C TYR A 265 11.00 -0.87 -11.28
N GLY A 266 11.89 -1.77 -10.87
CA GLY A 266 12.02 -2.15 -9.46
C GLY A 266 12.38 -0.97 -8.55
N LYS A 267 13.25 -0.05 -9.01
CA LYS A 267 13.60 1.17 -8.27
C LYS A 267 12.45 2.16 -8.21
N PHE A 268 11.75 2.36 -9.33
CA PHE A 268 10.58 3.24 -9.38
C PHE A 268 9.47 2.74 -8.45
N ARG A 269 9.09 1.47 -8.55
CA ARG A 269 8.08 0.85 -7.66
C ARG A 269 8.46 0.96 -6.19
N HIS A 270 9.73 0.72 -5.87
CA HIS A 270 10.20 0.92 -4.49
C HIS A 270 10.09 2.38 -4.03
N GLY A 271 10.48 3.33 -4.89
CA GLY A 271 10.30 4.76 -4.63
C GLY A 271 8.84 5.14 -4.42
N LEU A 272 7.93 4.56 -5.21
CA LEU A 272 6.50 4.80 -5.11
C LEU A 272 5.91 4.26 -3.79
N ILE A 273 6.32 3.06 -3.37
CA ILE A 273 5.94 2.49 -2.06
C ILE A 273 6.39 3.41 -0.92
N VAL A 274 7.64 3.90 -0.96
CA VAL A 274 8.19 4.79 0.08
C VAL A 274 7.51 6.16 0.05
N ALA A 275 7.22 6.69 -1.13
CA ALA A 275 6.48 7.94 -1.25
C ALA A 275 5.06 7.81 -0.70
N ALA A 276 4.37 6.72 -1.02
CA ALA A 276 3.03 6.42 -0.51
C ALA A 276 2.99 6.32 1.01
N THR A 277 3.97 5.67 1.63
CA THR A 277 4.04 5.57 3.09
C THR A 277 4.33 6.92 3.73
N ILE A 278 5.38 7.63 3.29
CA ILE A 278 5.81 8.88 3.93
C ILE A 278 4.75 9.96 3.75
N TRP A 279 4.34 10.25 2.52
CA TRP A 279 3.36 11.30 2.26
C TRP A 279 1.95 10.93 2.71
N GLY A 280 1.60 9.63 2.67
CA GLY A 280 0.35 9.15 3.25
C GLY A 280 0.28 9.39 4.75
N VAL A 281 1.38 9.13 5.49
CA VAL A 281 1.43 9.42 6.93
C VAL A 281 1.37 10.93 7.21
N VAL A 282 2.12 11.75 6.47
CA VAL A 282 2.07 13.21 6.64
C VAL A 282 0.66 13.73 6.39
N GLY A 283 0.03 13.30 5.29
CA GLY A 283 -1.34 13.65 4.97
C GLY A 283 -2.33 13.22 6.05
N TYR A 284 -2.19 11.99 6.56
CA TYR A 284 -3.01 11.47 7.65
C TYR A 284 -2.88 12.30 8.93
N ALA A 285 -1.65 12.66 9.33
CA ALA A 285 -1.40 13.49 10.50
C ALA A 285 -2.02 14.89 10.36
N VAL A 286 -1.87 15.53 9.20
CA VAL A 286 -2.46 16.85 8.91
C VAL A 286 -3.99 16.77 8.94
N ALA A 287 -4.58 15.80 8.25
CA ALA A 287 -6.03 15.63 8.20
C ALA A 287 -6.63 15.35 9.59
N THR A 288 -5.97 14.51 10.38
CA THR A 288 -6.35 14.24 11.77
C THR A 288 -6.29 15.51 12.62
N GLY A 289 -5.20 16.29 12.50
CA GLY A 289 -5.06 17.55 13.22
C GLY A 289 -6.16 18.56 12.88
N VAL A 290 -6.51 18.68 11.59
CA VAL A 290 -7.63 19.53 11.13
C VAL A 290 -8.96 19.01 11.70
N GLY A 291 -9.23 17.71 11.62
CA GLY A 291 -10.47 17.11 12.13
C GLY A 291 -10.67 17.30 13.64
N VAL A 292 -9.62 17.08 14.44
CA VAL A 292 -9.63 17.31 15.89
C VAL A 292 -9.86 18.80 16.21
N THR A 293 -9.20 19.70 15.48
CA THR A 293 -9.36 21.15 15.69
C THR A 293 -10.77 21.60 15.36
N LEU A 294 -11.32 21.15 14.23
CA LEU A 294 -12.69 21.45 13.82
C LEU A 294 -13.70 20.92 14.84
N THR A 295 -13.50 19.69 15.31
CA THR A 295 -14.38 19.09 16.34
C THR A 295 -14.35 19.90 17.63
N LYS A 296 -13.17 20.32 18.09
CA LYS A 296 -13.03 21.18 19.28
C LYS A 296 -13.73 22.53 19.10
N LEU A 297 -13.65 23.13 17.91
CA LEU A 297 -14.35 24.39 17.61
C LEU A 297 -15.87 24.21 17.63
N LEU A 298 -16.38 23.16 16.99
CA LEU A 298 -17.81 22.86 16.96
C LEU A 298 -18.35 22.58 18.37
N LEU A 299 -17.67 21.75 19.17
CA LEU A 299 -18.08 21.46 20.54
C LEU A 299 -18.08 22.71 21.43
N ARG A 300 -17.12 23.63 21.25
CA ARG A 300 -17.12 24.92 21.96
C ARG A 300 -18.29 25.81 21.55
N SER A 301 -18.66 25.83 20.27
CA SER A 301 -19.84 26.59 19.81
C SER A 301 -21.15 26.04 20.33
N PHE A 302 -21.27 24.73 20.57
CA PHE A 302 -22.47 24.14 21.17
C PHE A 302 -22.53 24.29 22.69
N ALA A 303 -21.39 24.38 23.38
CA ALA A 303 -21.34 24.58 24.83
C ALA A 303 -21.63 26.03 25.28
N THR A 304 -21.78 26.96 24.33
CA THR A 304 -22.05 28.38 24.58
C THR A 304 -23.50 28.79 24.27
N VAL A 305 -24.34 27.82 23.90
CA VAL A 305 -25.80 27.94 23.73
C VAL A 305 -26.49 27.21 24.86
#